data_AF-A0A7W9HLN6-F1
#
_entry.id   AF-A0A7W9HLN6-F1
#
_cell.length_a   1.000
_cell.length_b   1.000
_cell.length_c   1.000
_cell.angle_alpha   90.00
_cell.angle_beta   90.00
_cell.angle_gamma   90.00
#
_symmetry.space_group_name_H-M   'P 1'
#
loop_
_entity.id
_entity.type
_entity.pdbx_description
1 polymer ?
#
loop_
_entity_poly.entity_id
_entity_poly.type
_entity_poly.pdbx_seq_one_letter_code
_entity_poly.pdbx_strand_id
1 'polypeptide(L)'
;MEIGARRRRVGLALAATVACALAGAVGATAQTSDAAGPPHLPKGTSFYVEPDTSAGRQAAQWRQEGRVADADLMEAMAAQPTAIWFTNAGADKVRQDVKKVVQAARAKDQVPVLVAYFVPYRDCSQWSAGGALTEQEYKEWIDAFAAGIGDEKAVVVVEPDGLALMTSEPWCAIGPDEELVPQRFREINHAVDVLKRGKHTRVYLDAGHSAWQALNDYDAGYGEPRQQLGIVNRLLQGGVTRADGFALNTSNYRFTEDLVRYGTRVSKCIYLRTSRGAANCPADAELDAMDVHKPKMTHFVLDTSRNGKGHYTPGAGETDWCNPPGRGLGERPTADTGIPLVDAFVWTKRPGESDGECQGGPAAGRWWPEQALELAKLASPPLK
;
A
#
# COMPACT_ATOMS: atom_id res chain seq x y z
N MET A 1 18.93 77.36 -26.89
CA MET A 1 19.12 76.01 -27.46
C MET A 1 19.20 75.04 -26.29
N GLU A 2 18.05 74.76 -25.70
CA GLU A 2 17.12 73.64 -25.99
C GLU A 2 17.47 72.38 -25.17
N ILE A 3 16.75 72.15 -24.05
CA ILE A 3 15.69 71.12 -23.80
C ILE A 3 16.34 69.76 -23.42
N GLY A 4 16.02 69.07 -22.32
CA GLY A 4 15.02 69.26 -21.27
C GLY A 4 15.05 68.13 -20.22
N ALA A 5 14.73 68.48 -18.96
CA ALA A 5 13.79 67.83 -18.01
C ALA A 5 13.87 66.30 -17.77
N ARG A 6 13.79 65.75 -16.54
CA ARG A 6 12.86 66.05 -15.43
C ARG A 6 13.27 65.28 -14.15
N ARG A 7 12.86 65.82 -12.99
CA ARG A 7 13.19 65.50 -11.59
C ARG A 7 12.50 64.24 -11.00
N ARG A 8 13.04 63.71 -9.88
CA ARG A 8 12.36 63.24 -8.63
C ARG A 8 13.45 63.04 -7.54
N ARG A 9 13.51 63.82 -6.44
CA ARG A 9 12.77 63.78 -5.14
C ARG A 9 12.86 62.41 -4.44
N VAL A 10 13.10 62.19 -3.14
CA VAL A 10 13.27 62.92 -1.84
C VAL A 10 13.77 61.82 -0.87
N GLY A 11 14.74 62.03 0.02
CA GLY A 11 14.48 62.37 1.43
C GLY A 11 15.46 61.66 2.41
N LEU A 12 15.92 62.42 3.40
CA LEU A 12 16.90 62.13 4.47
C LEU A 12 16.45 61.10 5.53
N ALA A 13 17.41 60.45 6.20
CA ALA A 13 17.67 60.55 7.67
C ALA A 13 18.81 59.58 8.06
N LEU A 14 20.01 60.07 8.37
CA LEU A 14 20.57 60.42 9.69
C LEU A 14 20.74 59.25 10.70
N ALA A 15 22.00 59.08 11.10
CA ALA A 15 22.53 58.06 11.99
C ALA A 15 22.27 58.33 13.48
N ALA A 16 22.27 57.26 14.29
CA ALA A 16 22.54 57.34 15.72
C ALA A 16 23.22 56.06 16.25
N THR A 17 24.49 56.24 16.63
CA THR A 17 25.22 55.71 17.80
C THR A 17 25.31 54.21 18.08
N VAL A 18 26.57 53.76 18.05
CA VAL A 18 27.15 52.55 18.66
C VAL A 18 27.08 52.62 20.19
N ALA A 19 26.62 51.55 20.83
CA ALA A 19 26.94 51.21 22.22
C ALA A 19 27.27 49.72 22.31
N CYS A 20 28.43 49.43 22.90
CA CYS A 20 29.05 48.12 23.03
C CYS A 20 28.50 47.41 24.28
N ALA A 21 28.10 46.14 24.17
CA ALA A 21 27.98 45.23 25.31
C ALA A 21 28.22 43.79 24.85
N LEU A 22 29.29 43.19 25.38
CA LEU A 22 29.66 41.78 25.25
C LEU A 22 28.59 40.90 25.91
N ALA A 23 28.01 39.97 25.16
CA ALA A 23 27.33 38.80 25.71
C ALA A 23 27.79 37.57 24.93
N GLY A 24 28.34 36.60 25.68
CA GLY A 24 28.92 35.38 25.14
C GLY A 24 27.93 34.61 24.27
N ALA A 25 28.31 34.39 23.02
CA ALA A 25 27.65 33.41 22.17
C ALA A 25 28.04 32.02 22.68
N VAL A 26 27.22 31.47 23.57
CA VAL A 26 27.14 30.02 23.75
C VAL A 26 26.67 29.49 22.41
N GLY A 27 27.60 28.90 21.65
CA GLY A 27 27.28 28.23 20.40
C GLY A 27 26.27 27.14 20.71
N ALA A 28 25.01 27.40 20.39
CA ALA A 28 24.02 26.35 20.25
C ALA A 28 24.50 25.49 19.08
N THR A 29 25.20 24.41 19.39
CA THR A 29 25.38 23.30 18.48
C THR A 29 23.98 22.82 18.15
N ALA A 30 23.46 23.25 17.01
CA ALA A 30 22.31 22.63 16.39
C ALA A 30 22.70 21.16 16.22
N GLN A 31 22.20 20.30 17.10
CA GLN A 31 22.19 18.87 16.86
C GLN A 31 21.46 18.70 15.54
N THR A 32 22.21 18.43 14.48
CA THR A 32 21.66 17.81 13.29
C THR A 32 21.00 16.55 13.78
N SER A 33 19.67 16.57 13.86
CA SER A 33 18.90 15.34 14.01
C SER A 33 19.36 14.43 12.90
N ASP A 34 20.09 13.38 13.24
CA ASP A 34 20.27 12.25 12.34
C ASP A 34 18.88 11.94 11.81
N ALA A 35 18.69 12.15 10.52
CA ALA A 35 17.40 12.10 9.87
C ALA A 35 16.85 10.67 10.04
N ALA A 36 16.07 10.47 11.10
CA ALA A 36 15.24 9.29 11.28
C ALA A 36 14.44 9.11 9.98
N GLY A 37 14.38 7.89 9.49
CA GLY A 37 13.57 7.55 8.32
C GLY A 37 12.10 7.97 8.53
N PRO A 38 11.25 7.82 7.49
CA PRO A 38 9.82 8.05 7.65
C PRO A 38 9.29 7.28 8.88
N PRO A 39 8.41 7.90 9.68
CA PRO A 39 8.00 7.31 10.95
C PRO A 39 7.26 5.99 10.72
N HIS A 40 7.83 4.89 11.21
CA HIS A 40 7.27 3.54 11.09
C HIS A 40 5.88 3.41 11.73
N LEU A 41 5.16 2.34 11.37
CA LEU A 41 3.95 1.96 12.11
C LEU A 41 4.32 1.61 13.56
N PRO A 42 3.66 2.21 14.58
CA PRO A 42 3.98 1.90 15.97
C PRO A 42 3.75 0.43 16.31
N LYS A 43 4.69 -0.18 17.04
CA LYS A 43 4.49 -1.47 17.72
C LYS A 43 3.27 -1.41 18.65
N GLY A 44 2.59 -2.53 18.84
CA GLY A 44 1.34 -2.59 19.61
C GLY A 44 0.15 -1.87 18.98
N THR A 45 0.20 -1.50 17.69
CA THR A 45 -0.95 -0.93 16.99
C THR A 45 -2.11 -1.93 16.99
N SER A 46 -3.24 -1.54 17.61
CA SER A 46 -4.49 -2.30 17.51
C SER A 46 -5.21 -1.90 16.21
N PHE A 47 -5.34 -2.83 15.27
CA PHE A 47 -6.07 -2.57 14.04
C PHE A 47 -7.60 -2.60 14.24
N TYR A 48 -8.32 -1.87 13.40
CA TYR A 48 -9.77 -1.76 13.47
C TYR A 48 -10.46 -3.04 13.01
N VAL A 49 -11.40 -3.51 13.84
CA VAL A 49 -12.31 -4.60 13.49
C VAL A 49 -13.68 -4.00 13.15
N GLU A 50 -14.11 -4.20 11.90
CA GLU A 50 -15.43 -3.81 11.44
C GLU A 50 -16.49 -4.64 12.18
N PRO A 51 -17.53 -4.02 12.76
CA PRO A 51 -18.51 -4.75 13.57
C PRO A 51 -19.48 -5.61 12.74
N ASP A 52 -19.80 -5.22 11.51
CA ASP A 52 -20.80 -5.90 10.65
C ASP A 52 -20.15 -6.55 9.43
N THR A 53 -19.50 -7.69 9.65
CA THR A 53 -18.80 -8.44 8.60
C THR A 53 -19.67 -9.52 7.98
N SER A 54 -19.37 -9.89 6.73
CA SER A 54 -20.03 -11.02 6.07
C SER A 54 -19.81 -12.34 6.83
N ALA A 55 -18.61 -12.54 7.40
CA ALA A 55 -18.31 -13.69 8.27
C ALA A 55 -19.19 -13.69 9.53
N GLY A 56 -19.37 -12.55 10.20
CA GLY A 56 -20.23 -12.46 11.40
C GLY A 56 -21.69 -12.77 11.09
N ARG A 57 -22.21 -12.26 9.97
CA ARG A 57 -23.58 -12.60 9.50
C ARG A 57 -23.69 -14.09 9.14
N GLN A 58 -22.67 -14.66 8.50
CA GLN A 58 -22.64 -16.09 8.18
C GLN A 58 -22.60 -16.96 9.44
N ALA A 59 -21.85 -16.55 10.46
CA ALA A 59 -21.80 -17.25 11.74
C ALA A 59 -23.19 -17.29 12.39
N ALA A 60 -23.85 -16.13 12.49
CA ALA A 60 -25.21 -16.04 13.05
C ALA A 60 -26.21 -16.95 12.31
N GLN A 61 -26.14 -16.98 10.97
CA GLN A 61 -26.94 -17.88 10.15
C GLN A 61 -26.63 -19.35 10.47
N TRP A 62 -25.36 -19.76 10.44
CA TRP A 62 -24.95 -21.14 10.69
C TRP A 62 -25.23 -21.63 12.10
N ARG A 63 -25.24 -20.73 13.11
CA ARG A 63 -25.74 -21.05 14.46
C ARG A 63 -27.22 -21.46 14.42
N GLN A 64 -28.06 -20.70 13.72
CA GLN A 64 -29.49 -21.00 13.61
C GLN A 64 -29.76 -22.32 12.86
N GLU A 65 -28.89 -22.67 11.92
CA GLU A 65 -28.93 -23.93 11.17
C GLU A 65 -28.34 -25.13 11.94
N GLY A 66 -27.80 -24.93 13.16
CA GLY A 66 -27.17 -25.99 13.95
C GLY A 66 -25.74 -26.36 13.52
N ARG A 67 -25.13 -25.61 12.60
CA ARG A 67 -23.73 -25.76 12.16
C ARG A 67 -22.75 -25.09 13.12
N VAL A 68 -22.80 -25.51 14.39
CA VAL A 68 -22.10 -24.88 15.53
C VAL A 68 -20.61 -24.68 15.26
N ALA A 69 -19.90 -25.74 14.84
CA ALA A 69 -18.44 -25.70 14.63
C ALA A 69 -18.03 -24.81 13.43
N ASP A 70 -18.83 -24.79 12.36
CA ASP A 70 -18.55 -23.91 11.22
C ASP A 70 -18.83 -22.44 11.59
N ALA A 71 -19.86 -22.20 12.42
CA ALA A 71 -20.15 -20.86 12.94
C ALA A 71 -19.05 -20.35 13.88
N ASP A 72 -18.48 -21.20 14.74
CA ASP A 72 -17.33 -20.83 15.60
C ASP A 72 -16.15 -20.29 14.75
N LEU A 73 -15.86 -20.96 13.62
CA LEU A 73 -14.81 -20.52 12.69
C LEU A 73 -15.14 -19.16 12.05
N MET A 74 -16.40 -18.93 11.67
CA MET A 74 -16.82 -17.65 11.10
C MET A 74 -16.81 -16.52 12.13
N GLU A 75 -17.19 -16.80 13.38
CA GLU A 75 -17.07 -15.86 14.52
C GLU A 75 -15.61 -15.48 14.74
N ALA A 76 -14.70 -16.46 14.78
CA ALA A 76 -13.28 -16.22 14.95
C ALA A 76 -12.65 -15.44 13.78
N MET A 77 -13.11 -15.67 12.55
CA MET A 77 -12.71 -14.89 11.37
C MET A 77 -13.24 -13.46 11.45
N ALA A 78 -14.50 -13.28 11.84
CA ALA A 78 -15.14 -11.97 11.97
C ALA A 78 -14.48 -11.09 13.04
N ALA A 79 -13.83 -11.69 14.03
CA ALA A 79 -13.08 -10.98 15.07
C ALA A 79 -11.73 -10.42 14.59
N GLN A 80 -11.26 -10.79 13.40
CA GLN A 80 -9.98 -10.33 12.88
C GLN A 80 -10.11 -8.98 12.14
N PRO A 81 -9.13 -8.07 12.26
CA PRO A 81 -9.08 -6.87 11.45
C PRO A 81 -8.96 -7.19 9.97
N THR A 82 -9.75 -6.55 9.12
CA THR A 82 -9.58 -6.61 7.65
C THR A 82 -9.58 -5.21 7.08
N ALA A 83 -8.89 -5.00 5.95
CA ALA A 83 -8.92 -3.72 5.29
C ALA A 83 -10.29 -3.40 4.70
N ILE A 84 -10.61 -2.12 4.61
CA ILE A 84 -11.83 -1.60 4.02
C ILE A 84 -11.49 -0.99 2.67
N TRP A 85 -12.11 -1.50 1.61
CA TRP A 85 -11.80 -1.16 0.22
C TRP A 85 -12.68 -0.03 -0.29
N PHE A 86 -12.05 0.96 -0.92
CA PHE A 86 -12.73 2.08 -1.54
C PHE A 86 -12.47 2.06 -3.04
N THR A 87 -13.52 1.71 -3.76
CA THR A 87 -13.48 1.38 -5.20
C THR A 87 -14.50 2.15 -6.03
N ASN A 88 -15.43 2.85 -5.37
CA ASN A 88 -16.59 3.49 -5.99
C ASN A 88 -16.29 4.96 -6.33
N ALA A 89 -16.84 5.41 -7.45
CA ALA A 89 -16.73 6.78 -7.91
C ALA A 89 -17.44 7.79 -6.99
N GLY A 90 -17.05 9.06 -7.11
CA GLY A 90 -17.66 10.20 -6.44
C GLY A 90 -16.88 10.69 -5.22
N ALA A 91 -16.26 11.86 -5.35
CA ALA A 91 -15.44 12.52 -4.32
C ALA A 91 -16.19 12.73 -2.99
N ASP A 92 -17.42 13.25 -3.04
CA ASP A 92 -18.22 13.46 -1.82
C ASP A 92 -18.53 12.15 -1.09
N LYS A 93 -18.79 11.08 -1.86
CA LYS A 93 -19.11 9.77 -1.31
C LYS A 93 -17.90 9.15 -0.62
N VAL A 94 -16.75 9.08 -1.30
CA VAL A 94 -15.53 8.51 -0.71
C VAL A 94 -15.10 9.29 0.53
N ARG A 95 -15.19 10.63 0.53
CA ARG A 95 -14.88 11.45 1.70
C ARG A 95 -15.74 11.05 2.90
N GLN A 96 -17.05 10.88 2.69
CA GLN A 96 -17.99 10.52 3.75
C GLN A 96 -17.76 9.09 4.25
N ASP A 97 -17.56 8.13 3.35
CA ASP A 97 -17.35 6.73 3.71
C ASP A 97 -16.04 6.55 4.49
N VAL A 98 -14.95 7.16 4.03
CA VAL A 98 -13.64 7.11 4.72
C VAL A 98 -13.76 7.75 6.10
N LYS A 99 -14.38 8.94 6.19
CA LYS A 99 -14.60 9.63 7.46
C LYS A 99 -15.38 8.77 8.45
N LYS A 100 -16.43 8.08 7.99
CA LYS A 100 -17.23 7.19 8.84
C LYS A 100 -16.39 6.06 9.43
N VAL A 101 -15.56 5.42 8.60
CA VAL A 101 -14.66 4.33 9.03
C VAL A 101 -13.64 4.84 10.04
N VAL A 102 -12.95 5.93 9.72
CA VAL A 102 -11.92 6.52 10.58
C VAL A 102 -12.49 6.96 11.93
N GLN A 103 -13.67 7.57 11.95
CA GLN A 103 -14.36 7.94 13.19
C GLN A 103 -14.75 6.71 14.03
N ALA A 104 -15.23 5.64 13.40
CA ALA A 104 -15.59 4.40 14.08
C ALA A 104 -14.35 3.71 14.68
N ALA A 105 -13.22 3.72 13.96
CA ALA A 105 -11.96 3.18 14.44
C ALA A 105 -11.39 3.99 15.61
N ARG A 106 -11.37 5.32 15.47
CA ARG A 106 -10.98 6.26 16.54
C ARG A 106 -11.79 6.06 17.82
N ALA A 107 -13.11 5.83 17.71
CA ALA A 107 -13.97 5.59 18.87
C ALA A 107 -13.59 4.33 19.68
N LYS A 108 -12.83 3.41 19.08
CA LYS A 108 -12.30 2.20 19.71
C LYS A 108 -10.80 2.28 20.03
N ASP A 109 -10.15 3.42 19.81
CA ASP A 109 -8.68 3.60 19.77
C ASP A 109 -7.99 2.55 18.88
N GLN A 110 -8.59 2.28 17.72
CA GLN A 110 -8.06 1.35 16.73
C GLN A 110 -7.65 2.09 15.45
N VAL A 111 -6.73 1.50 14.70
CA VAL A 111 -6.22 2.03 13.43
C VAL A 111 -6.86 1.27 12.26
N PRO A 112 -7.62 1.92 11.38
CA PRO A 112 -8.18 1.26 10.21
C PRO A 112 -7.10 1.04 9.15
N VAL A 113 -7.17 -0.13 8.50
CA VAL A 113 -6.46 -0.38 7.24
C VAL A 113 -7.44 -0.07 6.11
N LEU A 114 -7.08 0.87 5.24
CA LEU A 114 -7.89 1.35 4.14
C LEU A 114 -7.18 0.98 2.83
N VAL A 115 -7.95 0.60 1.81
CA VAL A 115 -7.41 0.39 0.47
C VAL A 115 -7.97 1.46 -0.46
N ALA A 116 -7.09 2.31 -0.97
CA ALA A 116 -7.41 3.21 -2.08
C ALA A 116 -7.21 2.42 -3.37
N TYR A 117 -8.30 2.07 -4.06
CA TYR A 117 -8.24 1.22 -5.27
C TYR A 117 -9.14 1.77 -6.36
N PHE A 118 -8.77 2.93 -6.92
CA PHE A 118 -9.60 3.69 -7.85
C PHE A 118 -8.85 4.25 -9.06
N VAL A 119 -7.62 3.80 -9.33
CA VAL A 119 -6.89 4.24 -10.53
C VAL A 119 -7.64 4.02 -11.85
N PRO A 120 -7.44 4.86 -12.87
CA PRO A 120 -7.88 4.56 -14.23
C PRO A 120 -7.30 3.27 -14.77
N TYR A 121 -8.07 2.58 -15.62
CA TYR A 121 -7.72 1.27 -16.17
C TYR A 121 -7.42 0.23 -15.09
N ARG A 122 -8.15 0.30 -13.95
CA ARG A 122 -7.96 -0.61 -12.83
C ARG A 122 -8.06 -2.06 -13.29
N ASP A 123 -7.12 -2.88 -12.82
CA ASP A 123 -7.03 -4.32 -13.11
C ASP A 123 -6.97 -4.65 -14.62
N CYS A 124 -6.64 -3.66 -15.45
CA CYS A 124 -6.62 -3.74 -16.92
C CYS A 124 -7.81 -4.50 -17.52
N SER A 125 -9.01 -4.28 -16.95
CA SER A 125 -10.26 -4.91 -17.35
C SER A 125 -10.44 -6.41 -17.03
N GLN A 126 -9.73 -6.97 -16.05
CA GLN A 126 -10.04 -8.30 -15.51
C GLN A 126 -11.25 -8.26 -14.53
N TRP A 127 -11.28 -9.12 -13.50
CA TRP A 127 -12.45 -9.30 -12.64
C TRP A 127 -12.76 -8.10 -11.74
N SER A 128 -11.75 -7.31 -11.36
CA SER A 128 -11.90 -6.12 -10.51
C SER A 128 -11.86 -4.82 -11.32
N ALA A 129 -12.09 -4.90 -12.63
CA ALA A 129 -12.14 -3.76 -13.54
C ALA A 129 -12.97 -2.57 -13.00
N GLY A 130 -12.54 -1.36 -13.30
CA GLY A 130 -13.22 -0.13 -12.92
C GLY A 130 -12.24 1.00 -12.70
N GLY A 131 -12.49 1.79 -11.65
CA GLY A 131 -11.67 2.96 -11.32
C GLY A 131 -12.17 4.24 -11.97
N ALA A 132 -11.37 5.29 -11.83
CA ALA A 132 -11.63 6.60 -12.42
C ALA A 132 -11.60 6.54 -13.96
N LEU A 133 -12.38 7.41 -14.61
CA LEU A 133 -12.38 7.57 -16.06
C LEU A 133 -11.19 8.40 -16.55
N THR A 134 -10.61 9.25 -15.68
CA THR A 134 -9.51 10.16 -16.02
C THR A 134 -8.52 10.33 -14.87
N GLU A 135 -7.29 10.76 -15.18
CA GLU A 135 -6.28 11.17 -14.17
C GLU A 135 -6.83 12.26 -13.23
N GLN A 136 -7.61 13.22 -13.76
CA GLN A 136 -8.17 14.30 -12.96
C GLN A 136 -9.21 13.80 -11.95
N GLU A 137 -10.13 12.93 -12.38
CA GLU A 137 -11.11 12.32 -11.48
C GLU A 137 -10.43 11.51 -10.37
N TYR A 138 -9.37 10.78 -10.71
CA TYR A 138 -8.58 10.05 -9.72
C TYR A 138 -7.98 10.98 -8.66
N LYS A 139 -7.36 12.08 -9.09
CA LYS A 139 -6.75 13.07 -8.19
C LYS A 139 -7.79 13.71 -7.26
N GLU A 140 -8.96 14.08 -7.79
CA GLU A 140 -10.06 14.61 -6.99
C GLU A 140 -10.60 13.59 -5.98
N TRP A 141 -10.68 12.32 -6.39
CA TRP A 141 -11.09 11.23 -5.51
C TRP A 141 -10.09 11.01 -4.37
N ILE A 142 -8.79 11.02 -4.66
CA ILE A 142 -7.72 10.89 -3.66
C ILE A 142 -7.71 12.08 -2.70
N ASP A 143 -7.89 13.30 -3.20
CA ASP A 143 -8.00 14.50 -2.36
C ASP A 143 -9.16 14.36 -1.37
N ALA A 144 -10.29 13.84 -1.84
CA ALA A 144 -11.48 13.61 -1.02
C ALA A 144 -11.31 12.43 -0.05
N PHE A 145 -10.66 11.34 -0.47
CA PHE A 145 -10.29 10.21 0.38
C PHE A 145 -9.39 10.68 1.54
N ALA A 146 -8.33 11.42 1.24
CA ALA A 146 -7.42 11.97 2.25
C ALA A 146 -8.11 12.96 3.18
N ALA A 147 -9.01 13.81 2.65
CA ALA A 147 -9.83 14.70 3.48
C ALA A 147 -10.79 13.92 4.40
N GLY A 148 -11.23 12.73 4.01
CA GLY A 148 -11.99 11.82 4.86
C GLY A 148 -11.18 11.29 6.05
N ILE A 149 -9.87 11.06 5.87
CA ILE A 149 -8.94 10.69 6.94
C ILE A 149 -8.64 11.89 7.85
N GLY A 150 -8.32 13.04 7.26
CA GLY A 150 -7.83 14.21 7.99
C GLY A 150 -6.47 13.94 8.64
N ASP A 151 -6.32 14.32 9.91
CA ASP A 151 -5.10 14.10 10.70
C ASP A 151 -5.16 12.81 11.54
N GLU A 152 -6.19 11.96 11.41
CA GLU A 152 -6.39 10.77 12.23
C GLU A 152 -5.44 9.60 11.88
N LYS A 153 -5.35 8.61 12.77
CA LYS A 153 -4.56 7.38 12.52
C LYS A 153 -5.20 6.57 11.40
N ALA A 154 -4.42 6.20 10.37
CA ALA A 154 -4.84 5.25 9.34
C ALA A 154 -3.63 4.58 8.69
N VAL A 155 -3.79 3.33 8.24
CA VAL A 155 -2.90 2.67 7.28
C VAL A 155 -3.59 2.65 5.93
N VAL A 156 -2.92 3.09 4.87
CA VAL A 156 -3.45 3.11 3.50
C VAL A 156 -2.56 2.26 2.61
N VAL A 157 -3.15 1.21 2.04
CA VAL A 157 -2.58 0.46 0.91
C VAL A 157 -3.05 1.14 -0.37
N VAL A 158 -2.10 1.63 -1.16
CA VAL A 158 -2.37 2.44 -2.36
C VAL A 158 -2.29 1.55 -3.59
N GLU A 159 -3.42 1.47 -4.28
CA GLU A 159 -3.60 0.90 -5.61
C GLU A 159 -2.97 -0.48 -5.78
N PRO A 160 -3.55 -1.52 -5.16
CA PRO A 160 -3.25 -2.91 -5.49
C PRO A 160 -3.15 -3.11 -7.00
N ASP A 161 -2.12 -3.82 -7.46
CA ASP A 161 -1.82 -4.05 -8.89
C ASP A 161 -1.47 -2.78 -9.70
N GLY A 162 -1.64 -1.58 -9.16
CA GLY A 162 -1.49 -0.32 -9.88
C GLY A 162 -0.09 -0.12 -10.45
N LEU A 163 0.95 -0.47 -9.67
CA LEU A 163 2.34 -0.48 -10.12
C LEU A 163 2.76 -1.85 -10.68
N ALA A 164 2.36 -2.95 -10.04
CA ALA A 164 2.86 -4.28 -10.40
C ALA A 164 2.35 -4.78 -11.76
N LEU A 165 1.09 -4.48 -12.12
CA LEU A 165 0.46 -4.98 -13.35
C LEU A 165 0.89 -4.20 -14.61
N MET A 166 1.02 -2.87 -14.49
CA MET A 166 1.34 -1.89 -15.55
C MET A 166 1.56 -2.47 -16.95
N THR A 167 2.81 -2.52 -17.42
CA THR A 167 3.19 -3.07 -18.73
C THR A 167 3.61 -4.54 -18.65
N SER A 168 3.53 -5.17 -17.47
CA SER A 168 4.12 -6.49 -17.25
C SER A 168 3.40 -7.61 -17.99
N GLU A 169 2.14 -7.37 -18.35
CA GLU A 169 1.29 -8.32 -19.04
C GLU A 169 0.99 -7.86 -20.47
N PRO A 170 1.12 -8.73 -21.48
CA PRO A 170 0.97 -8.34 -22.89
C PRO A 170 -0.47 -7.95 -23.24
N TRP A 171 -1.44 -8.39 -22.44
CA TRP A 171 -2.87 -8.09 -22.55
C TRP A 171 -3.28 -6.86 -21.72
N CYS A 172 -2.48 -6.42 -20.74
CA CYS A 172 -2.77 -5.19 -20.03
C CYS A 172 -2.40 -4.01 -20.95
N ALA A 173 -3.42 -3.43 -21.57
CA ALA A 173 -3.28 -2.30 -22.48
C ALA A 173 -3.09 -0.95 -21.75
N ILE A 174 -2.30 -0.92 -20.67
CA ILE A 174 -1.43 0.26 -20.40
C ILE A 174 -0.28 0.22 -21.42
N GLY A 175 -0.62 0.02 -22.70
CA GLY A 175 0.30 -0.13 -23.83
C GLY A 175 -0.26 0.63 -25.04
N PRO A 176 0.35 0.48 -26.22
CA PRO A 176 1.55 1.19 -26.69
C PRO A 176 1.49 2.74 -26.65
N ASP A 177 0.48 3.35 -26.03
CA ASP A 177 0.44 4.79 -25.81
C ASP A 177 1.49 5.17 -24.74
N GLU A 178 2.57 5.81 -25.16
CA GLU A 178 3.73 6.15 -24.31
C GLU A 178 3.34 6.97 -23.06
N GLU A 179 2.13 7.54 -23.02
CA GLU A 179 1.64 8.42 -21.96
C GLU A 179 1.01 7.68 -20.76
N LEU A 180 0.49 6.45 -20.91
CA LEU A 180 -0.25 5.79 -19.82
C LEU A 180 0.65 5.34 -18.66
N VAL A 181 1.91 4.96 -18.95
CA VAL A 181 2.90 4.61 -17.92
C VAL A 181 3.32 5.85 -17.10
N PRO A 182 3.76 6.97 -17.72
CA PRO A 182 3.95 8.24 -17.03
C PRO A 182 2.71 8.71 -16.27
N GLN A 183 1.51 8.58 -16.84
CA GLN A 183 0.26 8.92 -16.18
C GLN A 183 0.06 8.12 -14.89
N ARG A 184 0.24 6.78 -14.93
CA ARG A 184 0.14 5.95 -13.72
C ARG A 184 1.10 6.42 -12.63
N PHE A 185 2.34 6.79 -12.99
CA PHE A 185 3.24 7.35 -12.00
C PHE A 185 2.74 8.69 -11.45
N ARG A 186 2.20 9.60 -12.26
CA ARG A 186 1.62 10.86 -11.75
C ARG A 186 0.46 10.64 -10.80
N GLU A 187 -0.40 9.65 -11.07
CA GLU A 187 -1.51 9.25 -10.21
C GLU A 187 -1.00 8.75 -8.85
N ILE A 188 -0.09 7.76 -8.85
CA ILE A 188 0.46 7.20 -7.61
C ILE A 188 1.25 8.25 -6.81
N ASN A 189 2.03 9.10 -7.48
CA ASN A 189 2.74 10.20 -6.82
C ASN A 189 1.76 11.18 -6.16
N HIS A 190 0.65 11.51 -6.83
CA HIS A 190 -0.38 12.38 -6.23
C HIS A 190 -0.99 11.75 -4.98
N ALA A 191 -1.30 10.45 -5.01
CA ALA A 191 -1.75 9.71 -3.83
C ALA A 191 -0.76 9.79 -2.67
N VAL A 192 0.53 9.55 -2.92
CA VAL A 192 1.58 9.70 -1.90
C VAL A 192 1.60 11.13 -1.35
N ASP A 193 1.71 12.13 -2.22
CA ASP A 193 1.91 13.52 -1.82
C ASP A 193 0.73 14.10 -1.03
N VAL A 194 -0.49 13.63 -1.30
CA VAL A 194 -1.69 14.07 -0.60
C VAL A 194 -1.88 13.32 0.72
N LEU A 195 -1.77 11.99 0.71
CA LEU A 195 -1.96 11.16 1.91
C LEU A 195 -0.89 11.45 2.97
N LYS A 196 0.36 11.73 2.56
CA LYS A 196 1.46 12.05 3.46
C LYS A 196 1.37 13.43 4.11
N ARG A 197 0.38 14.26 3.76
CA ARG A 197 0.06 15.47 4.53
C ARG A 197 -0.59 15.15 5.88
N GLY A 198 -1.24 13.99 5.99
CA GLY A 198 -1.83 13.51 7.24
C GLY A 198 -0.76 13.04 8.22
N LYS A 199 -0.70 13.64 9.42
CA LYS A 199 0.37 13.39 10.41
C LYS A 199 0.41 11.95 10.94
N HIS A 200 -0.75 11.30 10.99
CA HIS A 200 -0.91 9.95 11.53
C HIS A 200 -1.31 8.92 10.47
N THR A 201 -1.24 9.31 9.19
CA THR A 201 -1.47 8.42 8.05
C THR A 201 -0.18 7.71 7.66
N ARG A 202 -0.24 6.38 7.57
CA ARG A 202 0.82 5.53 7.01
C ARG A 202 0.43 5.09 5.62
N VAL A 203 1.33 5.22 4.66
CA VAL A 203 1.08 5.01 3.24
C VAL A 203 2.03 3.95 2.71
N TYR A 204 1.46 2.88 2.15
CA TYR A 204 2.19 1.77 1.55
C TYR A 204 1.75 1.59 0.10
N LEU A 205 2.68 1.74 -0.83
CA LEU A 205 2.43 1.49 -2.26
C LEU A 205 2.37 0.00 -2.54
N ASP A 206 1.32 -0.51 -3.18
CA ASP A 206 1.32 -1.93 -3.55
C ASP A 206 2.46 -2.24 -4.53
N ALA A 207 3.12 -3.37 -4.29
CA ALA A 207 4.29 -3.82 -5.04
C ALA A 207 4.14 -5.27 -5.55
N GLY A 208 2.90 -5.77 -5.70
CA GLY A 208 2.64 -7.13 -6.12
C GLY A 208 3.16 -8.16 -5.12
N HIS A 209 3.86 -9.20 -5.59
CA HIS A 209 4.32 -10.28 -4.73
C HIS A 209 5.63 -10.94 -5.22
N SER A 210 6.18 -11.84 -4.41
CA SER A 210 7.51 -12.46 -4.61
C SER A 210 7.69 -13.23 -5.91
N ALA A 211 6.61 -13.67 -6.54
CA ALA A 211 6.61 -14.38 -7.82
C ALA A 211 6.09 -13.56 -9.01
N TRP A 212 6.00 -12.23 -8.92
CA TRP A 212 5.47 -11.40 -10.01
C TRP A 212 6.55 -10.57 -10.70
N GLN A 213 7.16 -9.65 -9.97
CA GLN A 213 8.07 -8.65 -10.56
C GLN A 213 9.51 -8.91 -10.16
N ALA A 214 10.42 -8.80 -11.12
CA ALA A 214 11.85 -8.77 -10.84
C ALA A 214 12.23 -7.48 -10.11
N LEU A 215 13.35 -7.49 -9.39
CA LEU A 215 13.87 -6.29 -8.72
C LEU A 215 14.31 -5.23 -9.74
N ASN A 216 15.08 -5.66 -10.74
CA ASN A 216 15.61 -4.86 -11.83
C ASN A 216 14.70 -4.90 -13.05
N ASP A 217 14.88 -3.93 -13.95
CA ASP A 217 14.28 -3.93 -15.27
C ASP A 217 14.67 -5.20 -16.03
N TYR A 218 13.73 -5.73 -16.81
CA TYR A 218 13.89 -7.00 -17.48
C TYR A 218 13.29 -6.97 -18.89
N ASP A 219 13.78 -7.86 -19.74
CA ASP A 219 13.16 -8.14 -21.04
C ASP A 219 12.06 -9.17 -20.86
N ALA A 220 10.83 -8.82 -21.24
CA ALA A 220 9.68 -9.70 -21.14
C ALA A 220 9.60 -10.74 -22.27
N GLY A 221 10.51 -10.68 -23.26
CA GLY A 221 10.60 -11.70 -24.32
C GLY A 221 9.44 -11.66 -25.33
N TYR A 222 8.68 -10.56 -25.40
CA TYR A 222 7.56 -10.39 -26.34
C TYR A 222 7.98 -9.82 -27.72
N GLY A 223 9.27 -9.59 -27.97
CA GLY A 223 9.80 -8.92 -29.17
C GLY A 223 10.15 -7.43 -28.96
N GLU A 224 10.95 -6.86 -29.87
CA GLU A 224 11.73 -5.60 -29.74
C GLU A 224 10.95 -4.27 -29.75
N PRO A 225 11.39 -3.27 -28.96
CA PRO A 225 11.72 -3.37 -27.54
C PRO A 225 10.46 -3.11 -26.69
N ARG A 226 10.29 -3.87 -25.60
CA ARG A 226 9.48 -3.43 -24.44
C ARG A 226 10.18 -3.80 -23.15
N GLN A 227 11.27 -3.09 -22.83
CA GLN A 227 11.89 -3.18 -21.51
C GLN A 227 10.83 -2.94 -20.43
N GLN A 228 10.70 -3.88 -19.50
CA GLN A 228 9.80 -3.78 -18.38
C GLN A 228 10.54 -3.16 -17.20
N LEU A 229 9.89 -2.21 -16.53
CA LEU A 229 10.41 -1.70 -15.28
C LEU A 229 10.40 -2.81 -14.22
N GLY A 230 11.50 -3.00 -13.50
CA GLY A 230 11.51 -3.82 -12.29
C GLY A 230 10.76 -3.13 -11.17
N ILE A 231 10.36 -3.88 -10.14
CA ILE A 231 9.57 -3.31 -9.05
C ILE A 231 10.28 -2.15 -8.33
N VAL A 232 11.61 -2.17 -8.26
CA VAL A 232 12.38 -1.11 -7.61
C VAL A 232 12.26 0.19 -8.40
N ASN A 233 12.36 0.14 -9.73
CA ASN A 233 12.15 1.33 -10.55
C ASN A 233 10.71 1.82 -10.48
N ARG A 234 9.71 0.92 -10.49
CA ARG A 234 8.31 1.30 -10.33
C ARG A 234 8.03 1.98 -8.99
N LEU A 235 8.56 1.45 -7.89
CA LEU A 235 8.41 2.04 -6.55
C LEU A 235 9.13 3.38 -6.42
N LEU A 236 10.36 3.50 -6.94
CA LEU A 236 11.09 4.77 -6.94
C LEU A 236 10.37 5.85 -7.75
N GLN A 237 9.90 5.51 -8.95
CA GLN A 237 9.12 6.43 -9.79
C GLN A 237 7.74 6.73 -9.19
N GLY A 238 7.11 5.77 -8.48
CA GLY A 238 5.86 5.96 -7.74
C GLY A 238 6.00 6.76 -6.44
N GLY A 239 7.21 7.15 -6.04
CA GLY A 239 7.42 8.02 -4.89
C GLY A 239 7.54 7.30 -3.54
N VAL A 240 7.93 6.01 -3.53
CA VAL A 240 8.07 5.21 -2.29
C VAL A 240 8.98 5.87 -1.23
N THR A 241 9.95 6.69 -1.64
CA THR A 241 10.87 7.41 -0.73
C THR A 241 10.20 8.53 0.06
N ARG A 242 8.99 8.94 -0.34
CA ARG A 242 8.13 9.88 0.38
C ARG A 242 7.01 9.18 1.15
N ALA A 243 6.72 7.91 0.81
CA ALA A 243 5.79 7.04 1.53
C ALA A 243 6.44 6.44 2.79
N ASP A 244 5.67 5.67 3.56
CA ASP A 244 6.20 4.92 4.71
C ASP A 244 6.77 3.56 4.28
N GLY A 245 6.31 3.03 3.14
CA GLY A 245 6.79 1.77 2.62
C GLY A 245 6.07 1.29 1.37
N PHE A 246 6.11 -0.02 1.17
CA PHE A 246 5.33 -0.72 0.15
C PHE A 246 4.52 -1.88 0.76
N ALA A 247 3.49 -2.35 0.06
CA ALA A 247 2.68 -3.50 0.46
C ALA A 247 2.97 -4.67 -0.49
N LEU A 248 2.95 -5.89 0.04
CA LEU A 248 3.11 -7.10 -0.75
C LEU A 248 1.97 -8.08 -0.51
N ASN A 249 1.73 -8.92 -1.52
CA ASN A 249 0.82 -10.06 -1.50
C ASN A 249 -0.66 -9.71 -1.39
N THR A 250 -1.03 -8.44 -1.64
CA THR A 250 -2.44 -8.01 -1.61
C THR A 250 -3.29 -8.95 -2.45
N SER A 251 -4.29 -9.57 -1.81
CA SER A 251 -5.18 -10.54 -2.47
C SER A 251 -4.51 -11.80 -3.03
N ASN A 252 -3.26 -12.11 -2.67
CA ASN A 252 -2.54 -13.29 -3.16
C ASN A 252 -2.18 -14.27 -2.02
N TYR A 253 -1.45 -15.32 -2.34
CA TYR A 253 -1.31 -16.52 -1.52
C TYR A 253 0.14 -16.88 -1.22
N ARG A 254 1.13 -16.06 -1.61
CA ARG A 254 2.56 -16.39 -1.44
C ARG A 254 2.93 -16.61 0.02
N PHE A 255 3.80 -17.58 0.30
CA PHE A 255 4.27 -17.84 1.67
C PHE A 255 4.90 -16.58 2.29
N THR A 256 4.61 -16.34 3.57
CA THR A 256 5.19 -15.22 4.32
C THR A 256 6.72 -15.20 4.24
N GLU A 257 7.39 -16.36 4.29
CA GLU A 257 8.85 -16.43 4.18
C GLU A 257 9.37 -15.90 2.83
N ASP A 258 8.73 -16.30 1.71
CA ASP A 258 9.10 -15.82 0.37
C ASP A 258 8.93 -14.30 0.28
N LEU A 259 7.85 -13.78 0.87
CA LEU A 259 7.54 -12.36 0.87
C LEU A 259 8.52 -11.54 1.72
N VAL A 260 8.90 -12.04 2.89
CA VAL A 260 9.91 -11.42 3.75
C VAL A 260 11.24 -11.34 3.03
N ARG A 261 11.67 -12.44 2.38
CA ARG A 261 12.93 -12.48 1.62
C ARG A 261 12.89 -11.49 0.46
N TYR A 262 11.84 -11.53 -0.36
CA TYR A 262 11.67 -10.63 -1.49
C TYR A 262 11.60 -9.16 -1.06
N GLY A 263 10.73 -8.81 -0.10
CA GLY A 263 10.58 -7.45 0.40
C GLY A 263 11.86 -6.90 1.03
N THR A 264 12.62 -7.73 1.75
CA THR A 264 13.94 -7.33 2.29
C THR A 264 14.92 -6.97 1.18
N ARG A 265 14.94 -7.74 0.08
CA ARG A 265 15.78 -7.44 -1.09
C ARG A 265 15.33 -6.17 -1.82
N VAL A 266 14.02 -5.96 -1.99
CA VAL A 266 13.45 -4.71 -2.53
C VAL A 266 13.92 -3.52 -1.70
N SER A 267 13.77 -3.57 -0.38
CA SER A 267 14.18 -2.50 0.53
C SER A 267 15.68 -2.21 0.46
N LYS A 268 16.52 -3.25 0.51
CA LYS A 268 17.97 -3.13 0.38
C LYS A 268 18.38 -2.53 -0.95
N CYS A 269 17.72 -2.90 -2.04
CA CYS A 269 18.00 -2.30 -3.33
C CYS A 269 17.56 -0.83 -3.38
N ILE A 270 16.36 -0.48 -2.91
CA ILE A 270 15.93 0.93 -2.81
C ILE A 270 16.96 1.75 -2.02
N TYR A 271 17.46 1.23 -0.91
CA TYR A 271 18.52 1.85 -0.14
C TYR A 271 19.79 2.07 -0.97
N LEU A 272 20.27 1.07 -1.72
CA LEU A 272 21.45 1.24 -2.59
C LEU A 272 21.24 2.25 -3.72
N ARG A 273 20.08 2.21 -4.38
CA ARG A 273 19.72 3.13 -5.46
C ARG A 273 19.69 4.58 -4.96
N THR A 274 19.13 4.81 -3.78
CA THR A 274 18.91 6.15 -3.23
C THR A 274 20.09 6.72 -2.44
N SER A 275 20.85 5.88 -1.72
CA SER A 275 21.96 6.34 -0.89
C SER A 275 23.33 6.26 -1.57
N ARG A 276 23.49 5.38 -2.56
CA ARG A 276 24.78 5.14 -3.25
C ARG A 276 24.74 5.40 -4.75
N GLY A 277 23.59 5.79 -5.30
CA GLY A 277 23.44 6.04 -6.73
C GLY A 277 23.67 4.80 -7.59
N ALA A 278 23.42 3.60 -7.05
CA ALA A 278 23.50 2.37 -7.83
C ALA A 278 22.55 2.46 -9.03
N ALA A 279 22.99 1.99 -10.20
CA ALA A 279 22.14 1.96 -11.39
C ALA A 279 21.11 0.81 -11.33
N ASN A 280 21.52 -0.34 -10.78
CA ASN A 280 20.73 -1.57 -10.68
C ASN A 280 20.92 -2.20 -9.29
N CYS A 281 20.00 -3.08 -8.92
CA CYS A 281 20.14 -4.00 -7.80
C CYS A 281 21.26 -5.02 -8.07
N PRO A 282 22.16 -5.27 -7.12
CA PRO A 282 23.10 -6.38 -7.16
C PRO A 282 22.39 -7.75 -7.21
N ALA A 283 23.16 -8.82 -7.35
CA ALA A 283 22.63 -10.17 -7.27
C ALA A 283 21.98 -10.44 -5.90
N ASP A 284 21.00 -11.34 -5.88
CA ASP A 284 20.27 -11.73 -4.67
C ASP A 284 21.18 -12.12 -3.50
N ALA A 285 22.26 -12.85 -3.76
CA ALA A 285 23.21 -13.27 -2.72
C ALA A 285 23.94 -12.08 -2.07
N GLU A 286 24.25 -11.03 -2.85
CA GLU A 286 24.86 -9.81 -2.34
C GLU A 286 23.86 -9.02 -1.49
N LEU A 287 22.60 -8.92 -1.95
CA LEU A 287 21.54 -8.31 -1.17
C LEU A 287 21.31 -9.10 0.13
N ASP A 288 21.26 -10.42 0.10
CA ASP A 288 21.07 -11.25 1.29
C ASP A 288 22.19 -11.04 2.32
N ALA A 289 23.43 -10.89 1.87
CA ALA A 289 24.59 -10.63 2.74
C ALA A 289 24.61 -9.22 3.35
N MET A 290 23.82 -8.26 2.83
CA MET A 290 23.75 -6.93 3.41
C MET A 290 23.05 -6.92 4.77
N ASP A 291 23.57 -6.12 5.69
CA ASP A 291 22.93 -5.80 6.96
C ASP A 291 21.57 -5.11 6.74
N VAL A 292 20.54 -5.62 7.41
CA VAL A 292 19.14 -5.18 7.30
C VAL A 292 18.80 -4.00 8.22
N HIS A 293 19.72 -3.59 9.10
CA HIS A 293 19.52 -2.52 10.07
C HIS A 293 20.09 -1.16 9.63
N LYS A 294 20.28 -0.93 8.32
CA LYS A 294 20.74 0.37 7.84
C LYS A 294 19.66 1.44 8.04
N PRO A 295 20.04 2.65 8.46
CA PRO A 295 19.07 3.74 8.60
C PRO A 295 18.43 4.06 7.24
N LYS A 296 17.15 4.45 7.27
CA LYS A 296 16.35 4.84 6.09
C LYS A 296 16.07 3.73 5.09
N MET A 297 16.23 2.45 5.45
CA MET A 297 15.67 1.36 4.66
C MET A 297 14.15 1.52 4.59
N THR A 298 13.58 1.23 3.42
CA THR A 298 12.13 1.30 3.18
C THR A 298 11.45 0.10 3.84
N HIS A 299 10.39 0.32 4.61
CA HIS A 299 9.66 -0.76 5.28
C HIS A 299 8.53 -1.28 4.39
N PHE A 300 7.90 -2.37 4.82
CA PHE A 300 6.77 -2.93 4.09
C PHE A 300 5.76 -3.65 4.99
N VAL A 301 4.55 -3.80 4.47
CA VAL A 301 3.48 -4.61 5.08
C VAL A 301 3.16 -5.81 4.19
N LEU A 302 2.72 -6.90 4.80
CA LEU A 302 2.35 -8.12 4.08
C LEU A 302 0.86 -8.41 4.25
N ASP A 303 0.17 -8.67 3.14
CA ASP A 303 -1.15 -9.28 3.19
C ASP A 303 -1.01 -10.78 3.50
N THR A 304 -1.46 -11.18 4.68
CA THR A 304 -1.46 -12.57 5.17
C THR A 304 -2.87 -13.17 5.24
N SER A 305 -3.85 -12.51 4.61
CA SER A 305 -5.27 -12.90 4.66
C SER A 305 -5.52 -14.35 4.26
N ARG A 306 -4.83 -14.86 3.25
CA ARG A 306 -5.12 -16.17 2.64
C ARG A 306 -3.88 -17.05 2.38
N ASN A 307 -2.73 -16.70 2.95
CA ASN A 307 -1.45 -17.30 2.57
C ASN A 307 -0.94 -18.40 3.52
N GLY A 308 -1.74 -18.88 4.48
CA GLY A 308 -1.31 -19.87 5.48
C GLY A 308 -0.88 -21.22 4.90
N LYS A 309 -1.35 -21.54 3.69
CA LYS A 309 -0.94 -22.74 2.94
C LYS A 309 -0.02 -22.44 1.77
N GLY A 310 0.38 -21.18 1.60
CA GLY A 310 1.18 -20.73 0.47
C GLY A 310 0.43 -20.71 -0.85
N HIS A 311 1.18 -20.55 -1.93
CA HIS A 311 0.66 -20.40 -3.29
C HIS A 311 0.05 -21.71 -3.81
N TYR A 312 -0.78 -21.58 -4.83
CA TYR A 312 -1.37 -22.71 -5.54
C TYR A 312 -0.54 -23.05 -6.78
N THR A 313 -0.49 -24.33 -7.15
CA THR A 313 0.08 -24.78 -8.42
C THR A 313 -1.09 -25.13 -9.34
N PRO A 314 -1.37 -24.30 -10.37
CA PRO A 314 -2.56 -24.46 -11.19
C PRO A 314 -2.45 -25.67 -12.11
N GLY A 315 -3.58 -26.37 -12.28
CA GLY A 315 -3.79 -27.32 -13.35
C GLY A 315 -4.01 -26.64 -14.70
N ALA A 316 -4.21 -27.45 -15.75
CA ALA A 316 -4.49 -26.92 -17.08
C ALA A 316 -5.79 -26.09 -17.08
N GLY A 317 -5.69 -24.82 -17.47
CA GLY A 317 -6.83 -23.89 -17.53
C GLY A 317 -7.19 -23.20 -16.21
N GLU A 318 -6.41 -23.43 -15.16
CA GLU A 318 -6.57 -22.75 -13.87
C GLU A 318 -5.59 -21.58 -13.73
N THR A 319 -5.86 -20.72 -12.75
CA THR A 319 -4.95 -19.64 -12.35
C THR A 319 -4.48 -19.87 -10.93
N ASP A 320 -3.29 -19.41 -10.59
CA ASP A 320 -2.71 -19.55 -9.26
C ASP A 320 -3.25 -18.53 -8.24
N TRP A 321 -3.92 -17.49 -8.71
CA TRP A 321 -4.40 -16.36 -7.90
C TRP A 321 -5.93 -16.25 -7.80
N CYS A 322 -6.71 -16.71 -8.78
CA CYS A 322 -8.14 -16.43 -8.81
C CYS A 322 -8.94 -17.56 -8.17
N ASN A 323 -9.35 -17.43 -6.90
CA ASN A 323 -10.07 -18.47 -6.15
C ASN A 323 -9.38 -19.87 -6.10
N PRO A 324 -8.05 -19.98 -5.91
CA PRO A 324 -7.41 -21.28 -5.79
C PRO A 324 -7.94 -22.10 -4.60
N PRO A 325 -8.17 -23.41 -4.78
CA PRO A 325 -8.62 -24.30 -3.71
C PRO A 325 -7.49 -24.65 -2.71
N GLY A 326 -7.88 -25.20 -1.56
CA GLY A 326 -6.95 -25.73 -0.56
C GLY A 326 -6.07 -24.66 0.11
N ARG A 327 -6.42 -23.38 -0.02
CA ARG A 327 -5.72 -22.27 0.63
C ARG A 327 -6.26 -22.06 2.04
N GLY A 328 -5.53 -21.33 2.87
CA GLY A 328 -5.86 -21.16 4.28
C GLY A 328 -5.52 -19.77 4.80
N LEU A 329 -6.24 -19.29 5.80
CA LEU A 329 -5.91 -18.02 6.48
C LEU A 329 -4.46 -18.07 7.00
N GLY A 330 -3.69 -17.02 6.76
CA GLY A 330 -2.31 -16.88 7.25
C GLY A 330 -2.23 -16.22 8.63
N GLU A 331 -1.06 -15.71 8.98
CA GLU A 331 -0.85 -14.99 10.24
C GLU A 331 -1.88 -13.89 10.47
N ARG A 332 -2.30 -13.68 11.72
CA ARG A 332 -3.30 -12.66 12.05
C ARG A 332 -2.70 -11.25 11.96
N PRO A 333 -3.52 -10.23 11.69
CA PRO A 333 -3.03 -8.85 11.60
C PRO A 333 -2.32 -8.42 12.89
N THR A 334 -1.09 -7.92 12.76
CA THR A 334 -0.27 -7.45 13.89
C THR A 334 0.81 -6.50 13.41
N ALA A 335 1.11 -5.46 14.20
CA ALA A 335 2.28 -4.59 14.01
C ALA A 335 3.53 -5.13 14.75
N ASP A 336 3.37 -6.20 15.53
CA ASP A 336 4.45 -6.82 16.32
C ASP A 336 4.97 -8.08 15.60
N THR A 337 5.44 -7.91 14.37
CA THR A 337 5.89 -9.01 13.51
C THR A 337 7.16 -9.69 14.02
N GLY A 338 8.01 -8.93 14.73
CA GLY A 338 9.34 -9.37 15.13
C GLY A 338 10.34 -9.51 13.96
N ILE A 339 9.94 -9.16 12.73
CA ILE A 339 10.75 -9.32 11.53
C ILE A 339 11.27 -7.95 11.10
N PRO A 340 12.59 -7.77 10.89
CA PRO A 340 13.15 -6.51 10.41
C PRO A 340 12.45 -6.04 9.13
N LEU A 341 12.19 -4.72 9.04
CA LEU A 341 11.54 -4.03 7.92
C LEU A 341 10.06 -4.38 7.67
N VAL A 342 9.50 -5.40 8.32
CA VAL A 342 8.08 -5.74 8.20
C VAL A 342 7.29 -5.00 9.26
N ASP A 343 6.65 -3.90 8.87
CA ASP A 343 5.89 -3.05 9.79
C ASP A 343 4.61 -3.72 10.29
N ALA A 344 3.96 -4.54 9.46
CA ALA A 344 2.80 -5.31 9.88
C ALA A 344 2.50 -6.50 8.97
N PHE A 345 1.86 -7.50 9.57
CA PHE A 345 0.92 -8.36 8.85
C PHE A 345 -0.44 -7.69 8.87
N VAL A 346 -1.09 -7.65 7.71
CA VAL A 346 -2.45 -7.11 7.54
C VAL A 346 -3.26 -8.11 6.75
N TRP A 347 -4.59 -8.08 6.90
CA TRP A 347 -5.48 -8.78 5.99
C TRP A 347 -6.05 -7.74 5.03
N THR A 348 -5.33 -7.50 3.93
CA THR A 348 -5.74 -6.51 2.93
C THR A 348 -6.96 -7.03 2.18
N LYS A 349 -6.86 -8.21 1.56
CA LYS A 349 -8.06 -8.91 1.08
C LYS A 349 -8.93 -9.36 2.26
N ARG A 350 -10.24 -9.25 2.09
CA ARG A 350 -11.24 -9.76 3.05
C ARG A 350 -11.46 -11.26 2.78
N PRO A 351 -11.03 -12.17 3.66
CA PRO A 351 -11.21 -13.61 3.43
C PRO A 351 -12.68 -13.96 3.24
N GLY A 352 -12.97 -14.81 2.25
CA GLY A 352 -14.33 -15.18 1.86
C GLY A 352 -14.98 -14.27 0.83
N GLU A 353 -14.35 -13.17 0.42
CA GLU A 353 -14.75 -12.46 -0.81
C GLU A 353 -14.05 -13.08 -2.03
N SER A 354 -14.84 -13.44 -3.04
CA SER A 354 -14.35 -14.03 -4.29
C SER A 354 -13.38 -13.11 -5.03
N ASP A 355 -12.48 -13.71 -5.81
CA ASP A 355 -11.57 -13.01 -6.72
C ASP A 355 -12.17 -12.80 -8.13
N GLY A 356 -13.24 -13.52 -8.47
CA GLY A 356 -13.87 -13.52 -9.80
C GLY A 356 -14.66 -14.80 -10.07
N GLU A 357 -15.25 -14.93 -11.26
CA GLU A 357 -16.06 -16.13 -11.61
C GLU A 357 -15.20 -17.36 -11.98
N CYS A 358 -13.88 -17.22 -11.90
CA CYS A 358 -12.89 -18.26 -12.03
C CYS A 358 -13.04 -19.35 -10.95
N GLN A 359 -12.63 -20.58 -11.30
CA GLN A 359 -12.59 -21.73 -10.38
C GLN A 359 -13.90 -21.92 -9.58
N GLY A 360 -15.05 -21.59 -10.20
CA GLY A 360 -16.38 -21.78 -9.62
C GLY A 360 -16.82 -20.73 -8.60
N GLY A 361 -16.06 -19.65 -8.44
CA GLY A 361 -16.43 -18.56 -7.53
C GLY A 361 -17.54 -17.66 -8.05
N PRO A 362 -18.18 -16.87 -7.17
CA PRO A 362 -19.07 -15.79 -7.58
C PRO A 362 -18.28 -14.58 -8.11
N ALA A 363 -18.96 -13.55 -8.61
CA ALA A 363 -18.33 -12.30 -9.04
C ALA A 363 -17.37 -11.72 -7.97
N ALA A 364 -16.33 -11.01 -8.41
CA ALA A 364 -15.30 -10.45 -7.53
C ALA A 364 -15.90 -9.59 -6.41
N GLY A 365 -15.37 -9.74 -5.19
CA GLY A 365 -15.84 -9.04 -4.00
C GLY A 365 -17.14 -9.58 -3.39
N ARG A 366 -17.81 -10.56 -4.03
CA ARG A 366 -18.99 -11.21 -3.47
C ARG A 366 -18.60 -12.19 -2.37
N TRP A 367 -19.35 -12.17 -1.27
CA TRP A 367 -19.22 -13.15 -0.20
C TRP A 367 -19.47 -14.57 -0.72
N TRP A 368 -18.57 -15.48 -0.36
CA TRP A 368 -18.57 -16.88 -0.75
C TRP A 368 -18.38 -17.77 0.50
N PRO A 369 -19.49 -18.27 1.10
CA PRO A 369 -19.43 -19.00 2.36
C PRO A 369 -18.53 -20.24 2.32
N GLU A 370 -18.53 -20.97 1.20
CA GLU A 370 -17.75 -22.20 1.03
C GLU A 370 -16.25 -21.91 1.07
N GLN A 371 -15.78 -20.90 0.33
CA GLN A 371 -14.38 -20.48 0.35
C GLN A 371 -13.99 -19.92 1.72
N ALA A 372 -14.86 -19.11 2.34
CA ALA A 372 -14.59 -18.58 3.69
C ALA A 372 -14.36 -19.72 4.69
N LEU A 373 -15.21 -20.75 4.67
CA LEU A 373 -15.09 -21.90 5.55
C LEU A 373 -13.86 -22.75 5.26
N GLU A 374 -13.52 -22.96 3.98
CA GLU A 374 -12.29 -23.66 3.60
C GLU A 374 -11.05 -22.92 4.13
N LEU A 375 -10.96 -21.60 3.88
CA LEU A 375 -9.86 -20.77 4.37
C LEU A 375 -9.71 -20.87 5.89
N ALA A 376 -10.83 -20.84 6.62
CA ALA A 376 -10.84 -20.94 8.08
C ALA A 376 -10.39 -22.33 8.57
N LYS A 377 -10.90 -23.41 7.95
CA LYS A 377 -10.52 -24.80 8.28
C LYS A 377 -9.04 -25.08 8.01
N LEU A 378 -8.50 -24.47 6.96
CA LEU A 378 -7.11 -24.62 6.56
C LEU A 378 -6.20 -23.53 7.12
N ALA A 379 -6.67 -22.72 8.07
CA ALA A 379 -5.86 -21.66 8.66
C ALA A 379 -4.53 -22.20 9.22
N SER A 380 -3.45 -21.47 8.97
CA SER A 380 -2.11 -21.76 9.49
C SER A 380 -1.43 -20.42 9.84
N PRO A 381 -1.31 -20.08 11.14
CA PRO A 381 -1.71 -20.88 12.29
C PRO A 381 -3.24 -21.10 12.38
N PRO A 382 -3.70 -22.20 13.05
CA PRO A 382 -5.12 -22.50 13.18
C PRO A 382 -5.91 -21.31 13.77
N LEU A 383 -7.12 -21.11 13.25
CA LEU A 383 -8.07 -20.14 13.78
C LEU A 383 -8.59 -20.63 15.13
N LYS A 384 -8.52 -19.77 16.14
CA LYS A 384 -8.88 -20.07 17.52
C LYS A 384 -9.97 -19.13 17.98
#